data_AF-A0A5D4NWB1-F1
#
_entry.id   AF-A0A5D4NWB1-F1
#
_cell.length_a   1.000
_cell.length_b   1.000
_cell.length_c   1.000
_cell.angle_alpha   90.00
_cell.angle_beta   90.00
_cell.angle_gamma   90.00
#
_symmetry.space_group_name_H-M   'P 1'
#
loop_
_entity.id
_entity.type
_entity.pdbx_description
1 polymer ?
#
loop_
_entity_poly.entity_id
_entity_poly.type
_entity_poly.pdbx_seq_one_letter_code
_entity_poly.pdbx_strand_id
1 'polypeptide(L)'
;MKMSENTKITVTPDYPSYLVENFRTYLNYLLTHTIKLTRRSAYFTKKDLLSLHSQMKGEWREVPNHAAQADYPILHLFYELSRVLSFIKVRRTSSTAAAIIQTDRIEDFMKLTAAEQYLSLLEAFWMEADWDELQGEKRGKAFFAIHSLFEELERFPANEVIQLKHHPEILDSVREFGSFLHTLVTFDFGKSG
;
A
#
# COMPACT_ATOMS: atom_id res chain seq x y z
N MET A 1 -5.80 -20.76 33.32
CA MET A 1 -5.17 -20.29 32.08
C MET A 1 -5.49 -21.31 30.98
N LYS A 2 -6.58 -21.10 30.22
CA LYS A 2 -6.90 -21.97 29.08
C LYS A 2 -5.96 -21.59 27.94
N MET A 3 -5.13 -22.52 27.49
CA MET A 3 -4.41 -22.39 26.23
C MET A 3 -5.45 -22.15 25.13
N SER A 4 -5.32 -21.04 24.42
CA SER A 4 -6.17 -20.68 23.30
C SER A 4 -6.09 -21.77 22.23
N GLU A 5 -7.25 -22.15 21.69
CA GLU A 5 -7.38 -23.04 20.56
C GLU A 5 -6.47 -22.58 19.41
N ASN A 6 -5.88 -23.56 18.72
CA ASN A 6 -4.98 -23.35 17.59
C ASN A 6 -5.80 -22.87 16.39
N THR A 7 -6.17 -21.59 16.37
CA THR A 7 -6.97 -20.99 15.28
C THR A 7 -6.11 -20.93 14.02
N LYS A 8 -6.29 -21.88 13.10
CA LYS A 8 -5.71 -21.78 11.76
C LYS A 8 -6.35 -20.60 11.02
N ILE A 9 -5.57 -19.56 10.78
CA ILE A 9 -5.96 -18.47 9.88
C ILE A 9 -5.92 -19.03 8.45
N THR A 10 -7.05 -18.99 7.76
CA THR A 10 -7.14 -19.36 6.33
C THR A 10 -7.22 -18.07 5.52
N VAL A 11 -6.17 -17.77 4.75
CA VAL A 11 -6.18 -16.62 3.84
C VAL A 11 -6.97 -16.99 2.58
N THR A 12 -7.93 -16.15 2.21
CA THR A 12 -8.72 -16.24 0.97
C THR A 12 -8.47 -14.98 0.13
N PRO A 13 -8.96 -14.89 -1.12
CA PRO A 13 -8.80 -13.67 -1.91
C PRO A 13 -9.38 -12.40 -1.28
N ASP A 14 -10.37 -12.56 -0.40
CA ASP A 14 -11.15 -11.51 0.26
C ASP A 14 -10.97 -11.47 1.80
N TYR A 15 -10.13 -12.33 2.37
CA TYR A 15 -9.83 -12.38 3.80
C TYR A 15 -8.32 -12.57 4.04
N PRO A 16 -7.68 -11.77 4.92
CA PRO A 16 -8.27 -10.90 5.93
C PRO A 16 -8.80 -9.56 5.43
N SER A 17 -8.52 -9.23 4.16
CA SER A 17 -9.06 -8.07 3.45
C SER A 17 -9.16 -8.34 1.94
N TYR A 18 -9.73 -7.42 1.17
CA TYR A 18 -9.71 -7.47 -0.30
C TYR A 18 -8.32 -7.22 -0.91
N LEU A 19 -7.23 -7.22 -0.14
CA LEU A 19 -5.88 -6.92 -0.60
C LEU A 19 -5.48 -7.78 -1.81
N VAL A 20 -5.59 -9.10 -1.70
CA VAL A 20 -5.17 -10.03 -2.76
C VAL A 20 -6.04 -9.85 -4.00
N GLU A 21 -7.36 -9.79 -3.83
CA GLU A 21 -8.29 -9.55 -4.94
C GLU A 21 -8.01 -8.21 -5.66
N ASN A 22 -7.84 -7.11 -4.91
CA ASN A 22 -7.54 -5.80 -5.48
C ASN A 22 -6.19 -5.77 -6.16
N PHE A 23 -5.18 -6.44 -5.60
CA PHE A 23 -3.87 -6.53 -6.22
C PHE A 23 -3.91 -7.31 -7.53
N ARG A 24 -4.68 -8.41 -7.60
CA ARG A 24 -4.94 -9.13 -8.86
C ARG A 24 -5.63 -8.24 -9.90
N THR A 25 -6.65 -7.48 -9.50
CA THR A 25 -7.32 -6.52 -10.38
C THR A 25 -6.34 -5.48 -10.92
N TYR A 26 -5.49 -4.93 -10.06
CA TYR A 26 -4.43 -4.02 -10.43
C TYR A 26 -3.44 -4.65 -11.43
N LEU A 27 -2.96 -5.87 -11.18
CA LEU A 27 -2.02 -6.55 -12.09
C LEU A 27 -2.66 -6.84 -13.46
N ASN A 28 -3.92 -7.29 -13.48
CA ASN A 28 -4.66 -7.50 -14.72
C ASN A 28 -4.79 -6.22 -15.54
N TYR A 29 -4.98 -5.07 -14.87
CA TYR A 29 -4.98 -3.77 -15.53
C TYR A 29 -3.63 -3.49 -16.20
N LEU A 30 -2.52 -3.72 -15.50
CA LEU A 30 -1.17 -3.53 -16.07
C LEU A 30 -0.90 -4.42 -17.28
N LEU A 31 -1.37 -5.67 -17.25
CA LEU A 31 -1.19 -6.62 -18.35
C LEU A 31 -1.98 -6.24 -19.61
N THR A 32 -3.11 -5.55 -19.43
CA THR A 32 -4.05 -5.24 -20.52
C THR A 32 -3.92 -3.82 -21.06
N HIS A 33 -3.13 -2.95 -20.40
CA HIS A 33 -3.02 -1.54 -20.75
C HIS A 33 -1.56 -1.11 -20.96
N THR A 34 -1.34 -0.23 -21.94
CA THR A 34 -0.06 0.46 -22.07
C THR A 34 0.02 1.61 -21.06
N ILE A 35 0.85 1.43 -20.05
CA ILE A 35 0.97 2.39 -18.93
C ILE A 35 1.97 3.50 -19.23
N LYS A 36 1.46 4.73 -19.34
CA LYS A 36 2.28 5.94 -19.34
C LYS A 36 2.42 6.46 -17.91
N LEU A 37 3.56 7.04 -17.61
CA LEU A 37 3.83 7.62 -16.29
C LEU A 37 4.02 9.14 -16.42
N THR A 38 3.73 9.86 -15.34
CA THR A 38 4.01 11.29 -15.24
C THR A 38 5.52 11.52 -15.35
N ARG A 39 5.94 12.58 -16.05
CA ARG A 39 7.37 12.81 -16.32
C ARG A 39 8.18 13.05 -15.03
N ARG A 40 7.61 13.79 -14.08
CA ARG A 40 8.34 14.26 -12.88
C ARG A 40 8.48 13.16 -11.83
N SER A 41 7.37 12.55 -11.42
CA SER A 41 7.34 11.57 -10.34
C SER A 41 7.38 10.12 -10.85
N ALA A 42 7.12 9.90 -12.15
CA ALA A 42 6.89 8.56 -12.71
C ALA A 42 5.71 7.81 -12.08
N TYR A 43 4.68 8.54 -11.67
CA TYR A 43 3.43 7.98 -11.18
C TYR A 43 2.46 7.69 -12.32
N PHE A 44 1.43 6.89 -12.05
CA PHE A 44 0.31 6.69 -12.95
C PHE A 44 -0.33 8.02 -13.32
N THR A 45 -0.84 8.10 -14.54
CA THR A 45 -1.62 9.27 -14.94
C THR A 45 -2.95 9.32 -14.18
N LYS A 46 -3.55 10.50 -14.05
CA LYS A 46 -4.88 10.65 -13.45
C LYS A 46 -5.93 9.73 -14.09
N LYS A 47 -5.85 9.54 -15.42
CA LYS A 47 -6.75 8.64 -16.15
C LYS A 47 -6.62 7.20 -15.64
N ASP A 48 -5.39 6.71 -15.53
CA ASP A 48 -5.12 5.33 -15.11
C ASP A 48 -5.47 5.15 -13.62
N LEU A 49 -5.17 6.13 -12.76
CA LEU A 49 -5.54 6.12 -11.34
C LEU A 49 -7.06 6.00 -11.14
N LEU A 50 -7.85 6.84 -11.83
CA LEU A 50 -9.31 6.79 -11.74
C LEU A 50 -9.87 5.46 -12.24
N SER A 51 -9.32 4.94 -13.34
CA SER A 51 -9.74 3.67 -13.92
C SER A 51 -9.42 2.49 -12.99
N LEU A 52 -8.21 2.45 -12.42
CA LEU A 52 -7.82 1.46 -11.42
C LEU A 52 -8.68 1.54 -10.16
N HIS A 53 -8.87 2.75 -9.62
CA HIS A 53 -9.66 2.98 -8.42
C HIS A 53 -11.10 2.49 -8.56
N SER A 54 -11.73 2.72 -9.72
CA SER A 54 -13.11 2.27 -9.99
C SER A 54 -13.29 0.75 -10.05
N GLN A 55 -12.21 -0.02 -10.24
CA GLN A 55 -12.26 -1.47 -10.39
C GLN A 55 -11.99 -2.23 -9.07
N MET A 56 -11.45 -1.55 -8.05
CA MET A 56 -11.09 -2.17 -6.78
C MET A 56 -12.24 -2.12 -5.77
N LYS A 57 -12.39 -3.20 -4.99
CA LYS A 57 -13.38 -3.33 -3.93
C LYS A 57 -12.90 -2.73 -2.61
N GLY A 58 -13.77 -2.00 -1.93
CA GLY A 58 -13.52 -1.48 -0.60
C GLY A 58 -14.28 -0.18 -0.35
N GLU A 59 -14.40 0.19 0.93
CA GLU A 59 -14.92 1.50 1.31
C GLU A 59 -13.79 2.53 1.24
N TRP A 60 -13.68 3.16 0.07
CA TRP A 60 -12.65 4.17 -0.16
C TRP A 60 -13.16 5.56 0.21
N ARG A 61 -12.27 6.39 0.75
CA ARG A 61 -12.56 7.82 0.89
C ARG A 61 -12.72 8.44 -0.49
N GLU A 62 -13.56 9.46 -0.57
CA GLU A 62 -13.70 10.26 -1.78
C GLU A 62 -12.35 10.91 -2.11
N VAL A 63 -11.86 10.70 -3.33
CA VAL A 63 -10.54 11.17 -3.74
C VAL A 63 -10.68 12.53 -4.44
N PRO A 64 -9.99 13.59 -4.00
CA PRO A 64 -10.10 14.91 -4.60
C PRO A 64 -9.78 14.93 -6.09
N ASN A 65 -10.44 15.81 -6.83
CA ASN A 65 -10.21 15.97 -8.29
C ASN A 65 -8.77 16.34 -8.66
N HIS A 66 -7.97 16.86 -7.73
CA HIS A 66 -6.56 17.24 -7.95
C HIS A 66 -5.56 16.26 -7.30
N ALA A 67 -6.05 15.11 -6.84
CA ALA A 67 -5.25 14.08 -6.20
C ALA A 67 -4.15 13.54 -7.12
N ALA A 68 -2.94 13.45 -6.57
CA ALA A 68 -1.82 12.69 -7.11
C ALA A 68 -1.89 11.23 -6.67
N GLN A 69 -1.04 10.36 -7.21
CA GLN A 69 -1.02 8.93 -6.84
C GLN A 69 -0.86 8.70 -5.34
N ALA A 70 -0.02 9.48 -4.65
CA ALA A 70 0.19 9.38 -3.20
C ALA A 70 -1.10 9.61 -2.38
N ASP A 71 -2.09 10.30 -2.95
CA ASP A 71 -3.40 10.52 -2.33
C ASP A 71 -4.35 9.32 -2.52
N TYR A 72 -3.92 8.27 -3.24
CA TYR A 72 -4.61 6.98 -3.36
C TYR A 72 -3.81 5.91 -2.60
N PRO A 73 -3.98 5.74 -1.27
CA PRO A 73 -3.08 4.94 -0.44
C PRO A 73 -2.86 3.52 -0.95
N ILE A 74 -3.93 2.84 -1.37
CA ILE A 74 -3.83 1.45 -1.84
C ILE A 74 -3.17 1.35 -3.23
N LEU A 75 -3.44 2.30 -4.15
CA LEU A 75 -2.77 2.31 -5.46
C LEU A 75 -1.30 2.70 -5.34
N HIS A 76 -0.99 3.60 -4.42
CA HIS A 76 0.37 3.98 -4.12
C HIS A 76 1.15 2.80 -3.55
N LEU A 77 0.57 2.08 -2.57
CA LEU A 77 1.11 0.81 -2.09
C LEU A 77 1.36 -0.17 -3.23
N PHE A 78 0.35 -0.43 -4.07
CA PHE A 78 0.46 -1.43 -5.14
C PHE A 78 1.52 -1.07 -6.17
N TYR A 79 1.67 0.22 -6.47
CA TYR A 79 2.74 0.71 -7.31
C TYR A 79 4.11 0.42 -6.69
N GLU A 80 4.32 0.75 -5.41
CA GLU A 80 5.60 0.50 -4.74
C GLU A 80 5.90 -1.00 -4.60
N LEU A 81 4.93 -1.82 -4.20
CA LEU A 81 5.10 -3.27 -4.14
C LEU A 81 5.43 -3.86 -5.52
N SER A 82 4.81 -3.34 -6.59
CA SER A 82 5.10 -3.79 -7.95
C SER A 82 6.49 -3.39 -8.43
N ARG A 83 7.07 -2.31 -7.90
CA ARG A 83 8.46 -1.96 -8.16
C ARG A 83 9.41 -2.89 -7.42
N VAL A 84 9.15 -3.12 -6.14
CA VAL A 84 9.93 -4.02 -5.27
C VAL A 84 9.95 -5.45 -5.85
N LEU A 85 8.77 -6.01 -6.12
CA LEU A 85 8.60 -7.33 -6.73
C LEU A 85 9.05 -7.41 -8.20
N SER A 86 9.56 -6.30 -8.75
CA SER A 86 10.03 -6.19 -10.13
C SER A 86 8.97 -6.54 -11.18
N PHE A 87 7.70 -6.25 -10.91
CA PHE A 87 6.60 -6.32 -11.89
C PHE A 87 6.59 -5.11 -12.82
N ILE A 88 7.04 -3.96 -12.31
CA ILE A 88 7.19 -2.71 -13.07
C ILE A 88 8.65 -2.27 -13.05
N LYS A 89 9.18 -1.92 -14.22
CA LYS A 89 10.41 -1.13 -14.35
C LYS A 89 10.09 0.22 -14.96
N VAL A 90 10.57 1.30 -14.35
CA VAL A 90 10.35 2.65 -14.87
C VAL A 90 11.39 2.96 -15.95
N ARG A 91 10.93 3.27 -17.17
CA ARG A 91 11.78 3.82 -18.23
C ARG A 91 11.54 5.32 -18.36
N ARG A 92 12.56 6.11 -18.03
CA ARG A 92 12.57 7.57 -18.22
C ARG A 92 13.39 7.95 -19.45
N THR A 93 12.91 8.96 -20.15
CA THR A 93 13.62 9.70 -21.21
C THR A 93 13.56 11.19 -20.88
N SER A 94 14.23 12.03 -21.67
CA SER A 94 14.18 13.49 -21.49
C SER A 94 12.77 14.07 -21.55
N SER A 95 11.87 13.46 -22.33
CA SER A 95 10.51 13.95 -22.59
C SER A 95 9.40 13.10 -22.00
N THR A 96 9.64 11.82 -21.70
CA THR A 96 8.58 10.87 -21.30
C THR A 96 9.01 9.91 -20.20
N ALA A 97 8.04 9.39 -19.45
CA ALA A 97 8.20 8.26 -18.54
C ALA A 97 7.14 7.18 -18.85
N ALA A 98 7.52 5.91 -18.79
CA ALA A 98 6.63 4.78 -19.03
C ALA A 98 6.98 3.61 -18.11
N ALA A 99 5.98 2.79 -17.79
CA ALA A 99 6.19 1.54 -17.09
C ALA A 99 6.47 0.43 -18.11
N ILE A 100 7.54 -0.33 -17.90
CA ILE A 100 7.81 -1.59 -18.57
C ILE A 100 7.26 -2.68 -17.66
N ILE A 101 6.20 -3.34 -18.12
CA ILE A 101 5.53 -4.42 -17.39
C ILE A 101 6.32 -5.71 -17.61
N GLN A 102 6.61 -6.44 -16.53
CA GLN A 102 7.31 -7.72 -16.57
C GLN A 102 6.27 -8.85 -16.55
N THR A 103 5.65 -9.11 -17.71
CA THR A 103 4.53 -10.04 -17.88
C THR A 103 4.81 -11.41 -17.26
N ASP A 104 5.94 -12.04 -17.57
CA ASP A 104 6.27 -13.39 -17.08
C ASP A 104 6.27 -13.46 -15.53
N ARG A 105 6.80 -12.42 -14.87
CA ARG A 105 6.84 -12.35 -13.39
C ARG A 105 5.45 -12.17 -12.79
N ILE A 106 4.62 -11.36 -13.44
CA ILE A 106 3.23 -11.17 -13.03
C ILE A 106 2.47 -12.48 -13.20
N GLU A 107 2.63 -13.16 -14.33
CA GLU A 107 1.96 -14.44 -14.59
C GLU A 107 2.39 -15.52 -13.59
N ASP A 108 3.68 -15.59 -13.23
CA ASP A 108 4.17 -16.52 -12.22
C ASP A 108 3.59 -16.21 -10.83
N PHE A 109 3.54 -14.93 -10.45
CA PHE A 109 2.87 -14.51 -9.22
C PHE A 109 1.37 -14.86 -9.24
N MET A 110 0.69 -14.69 -10.37
CA MET A 110 -0.74 -14.97 -10.51
C MET A 110 -1.07 -16.47 -10.39
N LYS A 111 -0.11 -17.37 -10.59
CA LYS A 111 -0.26 -18.83 -10.37
C LYS A 111 -0.21 -19.23 -8.90
N LEU A 112 0.33 -18.37 -8.03
CA LEU A 112 0.39 -18.62 -6.59
C LEU A 112 -1.02 -18.68 -5.97
N THR A 113 -1.15 -19.43 -4.88
CA THR A 113 -2.36 -19.43 -4.07
C THR A 113 -2.59 -18.06 -3.42
N ALA A 114 -3.82 -17.79 -2.97
CA ALA A 114 -4.13 -16.51 -2.31
C ALA A 114 -3.26 -16.27 -1.06
N ALA A 115 -2.96 -17.33 -0.30
CA ALA A 115 -2.09 -17.27 0.87
C ALA A 115 -0.64 -16.91 0.50
N GLU A 116 -0.08 -17.55 -0.53
CA GLU A 116 1.28 -17.25 -1.01
C GLU A 116 1.38 -15.84 -1.59
N GLN A 117 0.35 -15.37 -2.30
CA GLN A 117 0.30 -13.99 -2.79
C GLN A 117 0.24 -13.00 -1.64
N TYR A 118 -0.62 -13.24 -0.65
CA TYR A 118 -0.69 -12.39 0.54
C TYR A 118 0.66 -12.33 1.26
N LEU A 119 1.29 -13.48 1.51
CA LEU A 119 2.59 -13.54 2.18
C LEU A 119 3.69 -12.83 1.38
N SER A 120 3.70 -13.00 0.06
CA SER A 120 4.66 -12.30 -0.81
C SER A 120 4.47 -10.79 -0.77
N LEU A 121 3.22 -10.30 -0.74
CA LEU A 121 2.92 -8.87 -0.61
C LEU A 121 3.31 -8.34 0.76
N LEU A 122 3.07 -9.12 1.82
CA LEU A 122 3.42 -8.76 3.18
C LEU A 122 4.94 -8.71 3.36
N GLU A 123 5.66 -9.71 2.85
CA GLU A 123 7.12 -9.74 2.85
C GLU A 123 7.70 -8.54 2.09
N ALA A 124 7.21 -8.29 0.86
CA ALA A 124 7.64 -7.14 0.08
C ALA A 124 7.35 -5.81 0.80
N PHE A 125 6.18 -5.68 1.44
CA PHE A 125 5.81 -4.50 2.22
C PHE A 125 6.70 -4.29 3.44
N TRP A 126 6.96 -5.36 4.20
CA TRP A 126 7.60 -5.26 5.51
C TRP A 126 9.12 -5.24 5.43
N MET A 127 9.69 -5.99 4.50
CA MET A 127 11.13 -6.23 4.43
C MET A 127 11.83 -5.43 3.34
N GLU A 128 11.12 -5.08 2.26
CA GLU A 128 11.76 -4.54 1.05
C GLU A 128 11.26 -3.15 0.64
N ALA A 129 10.02 -2.78 1.00
CA ALA A 129 9.46 -1.49 0.64
C ALA A 129 10.14 -0.35 1.40
N ASP A 130 10.46 0.72 0.66
CA ASP A 130 10.89 1.97 1.27
C ASP A 130 9.66 2.68 1.86
N TRP A 131 9.57 2.69 3.19
CA TRP A 131 8.44 3.31 3.89
C TRP A 131 8.44 4.83 3.77
N ASP A 132 9.54 5.48 3.38
CA ASP A 132 9.56 6.91 3.08
C ASP A 132 8.92 7.18 1.71
N GLU A 133 9.15 6.32 0.71
CA GLU A 133 8.46 6.42 -0.59
C GLU A 133 6.95 6.15 -0.46
N LEU A 134 6.54 5.24 0.43
CA LEU A 134 5.12 4.98 0.72
C LEU A 134 4.38 6.19 1.34
N GLN A 135 5.10 7.13 1.97
CA GLN A 135 4.51 8.37 2.48
C GLN A 135 4.19 9.38 1.36
N GLY A 136 4.73 9.17 0.15
CA GLY A 136 4.51 10.00 -1.03
C GLY A 136 5.33 11.30 -1.06
N GLU A 137 5.20 12.04 -2.17
CA GLU A 137 5.90 13.31 -2.37
C GLU A 137 5.28 14.44 -1.52
N LYS A 138 5.55 14.47 -0.20
CA LYS A 138 5.21 15.66 0.60
C LYS A 138 6.10 16.83 0.17
N ARG A 139 5.51 18.01 0.01
CA ARG A 139 6.24 19.28 -0.12
C ARG A 139 6.85 19.63 1.24
N GLY A 140 8.03 19.07 1.49
CA GLY A 140 8.74 19.17 2.76
C GLY A 140 9.02 17.77 3.30
N LYS A 141 10.22 17.56 3.86
CA LYS A 141 10.52 16.35 4.63
C LYS A 141 9.41 16.21 5.67
N ALA A 142 8.79 15.04 5.78
CA ALA A 142 8.02 14.74 6.97
C ALA A 142 8.89 15.11 8.19
N PHE A 143 8.34 15.83 9.17
CA PHE A 143 9.15 16.28 10.31
C PHE A 143 9.67 15.08 11.11
N PHE A 144 9.07 13.91 10.90
CA PHE A 144 9.37 12.66 11.57
C PHE A 144 9.51 11.53 10.53
N ALA A 145 10.52 10.66 10.72
CA ALA A 145 10.57 9.38 10.03
C ALA A 145 9.53 8.44 10.65
N ILE A 146 8.97 7.52 9.87
CA ILE A 146 8.00 6.53 10.37
C ILE A 146 8.53 5.72 11.56
N HIS A 147 9.86 5.50 11.62
CA HIS A 147 10.53 4.89 12.77
C HIS A 147 10.26 5.64 14.08
N SER A 148 10.21 6.97 14.04
CA SER A 148 9.90 7.79 15.22
C SER A 148 8.49 7.54 15.74
N LEU A 149 7.51 7.29 14.85
CA LEU A 149 6.17 6.89 15.28
C LEU A 149 6.21 5.52 15.96
N PHE A 150 6.94 4.54 15.43
CA PHE A 150 7.05 3.23 16.07
C PHE A 150 7.75 3.31 17.43
N GLU A 151 8.83 4.08 17.55
CA GLU A 151 9.51 4.33 18.83
C GLU A 151 8.58 4.98 19.88
N GLU A 152 7.71 5.89 19.45
CA GLU A 152 6.69 6.48 20.32
C GLU A 152 5.65 5.43 20.74
N LEU A 153 5.16 4.62 19.80
CA LEU A 153 4.17 3.57 20.05
C LEU A 153 4.70 2.45 20.95
N GLU A 154 5.99 2.13 20.90
CA GLU A 154 6.65 1.14 21.78
C GLU A 154 6.59 1.51 23.27
N ARG A 155 6.35 2.80 23.59
CA ARG A 155 6.20 3.25 24.99
C ARG A 155 4.86 2.86 25.60
N PHE A 156 3.91 2.41 24.79
CA PHE A 156 2.57 2.04 25.24
C PHE A 156 2.48 0.53 25.49
N PRO A 157 1.70 0.11 26.49
CA PRO A 157 1.42 -1.31 26.70
C PRO A 157 0.75 -1.93 25.48
N ALA A 158 1.25 -3.10 25.08
CA ALA A 158 0.68 -3.85 23.96
C ALA A 158 -0.78 -4.24 24.22
N ASN A 159 -1.59 -4.22 23.15
CA ASN A 159 -3.02 -4.55 23.17
C ASN A 159 -3.92 -3.56 23.94
N GLU A 160 -3.43 -2.36 24.26
CA GLU A 160 -4.25 -1.29 24.82
C GLU A 160 -4.63 -0.25 23.76
N VAL A 161 -5.83 0.33 23.90
CA VAL A 161 -6.33 1.37 23.01
C VAL A 161 -5.70 2.71 23.39
N ILE A 162 -4.88 3.28 22.50
CA ILE A 162 -4.28 4.60 22.69
C ILE A 162 -5.30 5.69 22.34
N GLN A 163 -5.66 6.49 23.34
CA GLN A 163 -6.55 7.65 23.15
C GLN A 163 -5.74 8.85 22.64
N LEU A 164 -5.62 8.99 21.31
CA LEU A 164 -4.76 10.01 20.66
C LEU A 164 -5.01 11.46 21.14
N LYS A 165 -6.24 11.79 21.57
CA LYS A 165 -6.57 13.11 22.15
C LYS A 165 -5.76 13.47 23.40
N HIS A 166 -5.16 12.48 24.06
CA HIS A 166 -4.33 12.66 25.25
C HIS A 166 -2.82 12.66 24.94
N HIS A 167 -2.45 12.45 23.67
CA HIS A 167 -1.07 12.30 23.20
C HIS A 167 -0.86 13.16 21.94
N PRO A 168 -0.80 14.50 22.06
CA PRO A 168 -0.68 15.39 20.91
C PRO A 168 0.55 15.10 20.02
N GLU A 169 1.65 14.64 20.62
CA GLU A 169 2.87 14.20 19.93
C GLU A 169 2.64 13.02 18.97
N ILE A 170 1.78 12.08 19.36
CA ILE A 170 1.39 10.93 18.53
C ILE A 170 0.30 11.34 17.55
N LEU A 171 -0.61 12.22 17.96
CA LEU A 171 -1.70 12.69 17.11
C LEU A 171 -1.18 13.36 15.83
N ASP A 172 -0.18 14.23 15.96
CA ASP A 172 0.42 14.91 14.81
C ASP A 172 1.18 13.92 13.91
N SER A 173 1.92 12.99 14.51
CA SER A 173 2.57 11.90 13.78
C SER A 173 1.55 11.03 13.02
N VAL A 174 0.50 10.55 13.69
CA VAL A 174 -0.57 9.73 13.08
C VAL A 174 -1.29 10.46 11.95
N ARG A 175 -1.51 11.78 12.08
CA ARG A 175 -2.07 12.61 11.01
C ARG A 175 -1.13 12.68 9.81
N GLU A 176 0.16 12.87 10.05
CA GLU A 176 1.17 12.87 9.00
C GLU A 176 1.28 11.51 8.32
N PHE A 177 1.20 10.41 9.06
CA PHE A 177 1.30 9.04 8.54
C PHE A 177 -0.06 8.44 8.11
N GLY A 178 -1.13 9.22 8.03
CA GLY A 178 -2.48 8.69 7.79
C GLY A 178 -2.63 7.83 6.51
N SER A 179 -1.87 8.15 5.45
CA SER A 179 -1.82 7.32 4.22
C SER A 179 -1.10 5.98 4.47
N PHE A 180 0.03 6.01 5.20
CA PHE A 180 0.80 4.82 5.60
C PHE A 180 0.04 3.92 6.58
N LEU A 181 -0.70 4.51 7.53
CA LEU A 181 -1.51 3.74 8.48
C LEU A 181 -2.68 3.04 7.79
N HIS A 182 -3.24 3.62 6.73
CA HIS A 182 -4.22 2.95 5.87
C HIS A 182 -3.63 1.70 5.20
N THR A 183 -2.33 1.72 4.89
CA THR A 183 -1.59 0.58 4.35
C THR A 183 -1.55 -0.56 5.36
N LEU A 184 -1.27 -0.27 6.63
CA LEU A 184 -1.30 -1.25 7.72
C LEU A 184 -2.69 -1.87 7.90
N VAL A 185 -3.76 -1.07 7.86
CA VAL A 185 -5.15 -1.57 7.91
C VAL A 185 -5.43 -2.53 6.74
N THR A 186 -4.86 -2.26 5.57
CA THR A 186 -5.03 -3.13 4.39
C THR A 186 -4.45 -4.54 4.63
N PHE A 187 -3.40 -4.66 5.45
CA PHE A 187 -2.82 -5.93 5.89
C PHE A 187 -3.47 -6.50 7.17
N ASP A 188 -4.58 -5.93 7.66
CA ASP A 188 -5.30 -6.30 8.90
C ASP A 188 -4.51 -6.03 10.21
N PHE A 189 -3.54 -5.11 10.18
CA PHE A 189 -2.82 -4.68 11.39
C PHE A 189 -3.59 -3.66 12.24
N GLY A 190 -4.81 -3.28 11.85
CA GLY A 190 -5.62 -2.31 12.58
C GLY A 190 -7.10 -2.56 12.36
N LYS A 191 -7.77 -3.19 13.33
CA LYS A 191 -9.23 -3.14 13.40
C LYS A 191 -9.62 -1.79 13.99
N SER A 192 -10.45 -1.05 13.27
CA SER A 192 -11.19 0.08 13.83
C SER A 192 -12.15 -0.48 14.89
N GLY A 193 -11.78 -0.36 16.16
CA GLY A 193 -12.68 -0.58 17.30
C GLY A 193 -13.64 0.59 17.49
#